data_AF-A0A0L8I8Q7-F1
#
_entry.id   AF-A0A0L8I8Q7-F1
#
_cell.length_a   1.000
_cell.length_b   1.000
_cell.length_c   1.000
_cell.angle_alpha   90.00
_cell.angle_beta   90.00
_cell.angle_gamma   90.00
#
_symmetry.space_group_name_H-M   'P 1'
#
loop_
_entity.id
_entity.type
_entity.pdbx_description
1 polymer ?
#
loop_
_entity_poly.entity_id
_entity_poly.type
_entity_poly.pdbx_seq_one_letter_code
_entity_poly.pdbx_strand_id
1 'polypeptide(L)'
;MVIKYYGHNSLKQFVKGKPIRFGYKFWALCGVSGYCYNFELFCGKNGKESQYDDLTLEAELFFKSLKFKIDEKGKRGSYDYRFNVTNEILIVKWLDNKCVSIGTNFDAIEPTSNVLHWKRHEKTRGNVSQPHILTTYNYCMGGVNKHDWLVSKYTVSIQGMTSSISKLINSMRYDSKGHAIAKQEKQGQCQHTDCQSKPLNYCQKCNVTLCVDSFSPYHSK
;
A
#
# COMPACT_ATOMS: atom_id res chain seq x y z
N MET A 1 -1.26 4.80 -0.46
CA MET A 1 -2.37 5.47 -1.17
C MET A 1 -2.94 4.55 -2.26
N VAL A 2 -4.20 4.73 -2.69
CA VAL A 2 -4.78 3.97 -3.82
C VAL A 2 -5.31 4.96 -4.86
N ILE A 3 -4.79 4.88 -6.08
CA ILE A 3 -5.28 5.70 -7.21
C ILE A 3 -6.29 4.88 -8.00
N LYS A 4 -7.50 5.43 -8.14
CA LYS A 4 -8.65 4.80 -8.80
C LYS A 4 -8.30 4.40 -10.24
N TYR A 5 -8.46 3.12 -10.57
CA TYR A 5 -8.33 2.61 -11.93
C TYR A 5 -9.19 1.35 -12.11
N TYR A 6 -10.01 1.32 -13.17
CA TYR A 6 -10.96 0.22 -13.41
C TYR A 6 -10.58 -0.68 -14.60
N GLY A 7 -9.64 -0.26 -15.46
CA GLY A 7 -9.24 -1.04 -16.63
C GLY A 7 -8.59 -2.39 -16.28
N HIS A 8 -8.43 -3.24 -17.29
CA HIS A 8 -7.76 -4.54 -17.16
C HIS A 8 -6.25 -4.36 -17.22
N ASN A 9 -5.58 -4.46 -16.08
CA ASN A 9 -4.12 -4.44 -15.96
C ASN A 9 -3.71 -5.31 -14.76
N SER A 10 -2.63 -6.07 -14.90
CA SER A 10 -2.13 -7.01 -13.87
C SER A 10 -1.67 -6.34 -12.58
N LEU A 11 -1.24 -5.07 -12.64
CA LEU A 11 -0.78 -4.31 -11.47
C LEU A 11 -1.94 -3.72 -10.65
N LYS A 12 -3.18 -3.80 -11.16
CA LYS A 12 -4.38 -3.34 -10.43
C LYS A 12 -4.57 -4.18 -9.17
N GLN A 13 -4.65 -3.51 -8.03
CA GLN A 13 -4.83 -4.13 -6.72
C GLN A 13 -6.27 -3.94 -6.22
N PHE A 14 -6.77 -4.97 -5.52
CA PHE A 14 -7.98 -4.85 -4.71
C PHE A 14 -7.60 -4.60 -3.24
N VAL A 15 -8.12 -3.53 -2.64
CA VAL A 15 -7.88 -3.19 -1.24
C VAL A 15 -9.20 -3.13 -0.49
N LYS A 16 -9.46 -4.15 0.33
CA LYS A 16 -10.65 -4.24 1.18
C LYS A 16 -10.66 -3.10 2.21
N GLY A 17 -11.82 -2.51 2.47
CA GLY A 17 -12.02 -1.48 3.49
C GLY A 17 -11.64 -0.05 3.07
N LYS A 18 -11.10 0.17 1.87
CA LYS A 18 -10.91 1.51 1.31
C LYS A 18 -12.16 1.99 0.55
N PRO A 19 -12.48 3.30 0.52
CA PRO A 19 -13.58 3.84 -0.28
C PRO A 19 -13.44 3.49 -1.76
N ILE A 20 -12.22 3.63 -2.30
CA ILE A 20 -11.85 3.14 -3.64
C ILE A 20 -11.17 1.79 -3.46
N ARG A 21 -11.87 0.73 -3.89
CA ARG A 21 -11.42 -0.66 -3.66
C ARG A 21 -10.53 -1.21 -4.77
N PHE A 22 -10.57 -0.64 -5.97
CA PHE A 22 -9.80 -1.09 -7.12
C PHE A 22 -8.96 0.05 -7.69
N GLY A 23 -7.67 -0.20 -7.87
CA GLY A 23 -6.77 0.81 -8.40
C GLY A 23 -5.30 0.42 -8.33
N TYR A 24 -4.43 1.37 -8.62
CA TYR A 24 -3.00 1.24 -8.42
C TYR A 24 -2.66 1.61 -6.98
N LYS A 25 -1.98 0.69 -6.27
CA LYS A 25 -1.52 0.93 -4.92
C LYS A 25 -0.14 1.59 -4.97
N PHE A 26 0.04 2.63 -4.18
CA PHE A 26 1.31 3.33 -4.03
C PHE A 26 1.76 3.32 -2.57
N TRP A 27 3.04 3.05 -2.34
CA TRP A 27 3.74 3.49 -1.14
C TRP A 27 4.00 4.99 -1.26
N ALA A 28 3.86 5.72 -0.16
CA ALA A 28 4.05 7.16 -0.15
C ALA A 28 4.69 7.58 1.16
N LEU A 29 5.70 8.45 1.05
CA LEU A 29 6.33 9.14 2.16
C LEU A 29 5.80 10.57 2.18
N CYS A 30 5.00 10.89 3.20
CA CYS A 30 4.39 12.20 3.34
C CYS A 30 4.75 12.83 4.69
N GLY A 31 4.93 14.14 4.71
CA GLY A 31 5.04 14.92 5.95
C GLY A 31 3.69 15.15 6.62
N VAL A 32 3.72 15.66 7.86
CA VAL A 32 2.52 16.00 8.64
C VAL A 32 1.60 17.03 7.96
N SER A 33 2.18 17.88 7.09
CA SER A 33 1.44 18.83 6.28
C SER A 33 0.55 18.16 5.21
N GLY A 34 0.85 16.91 4.83
CA GLY A 34 0.27 16.21 3.69
C GLY A 34 1.08 16.36 2.40
N TYR A 35 2.24 17.03 2.45
CA TYR A 35 3.17 17.09 1.32
C TYR A 35 3.80 15.71 1.09
N CYS A 36 3.78 15.23 -0.16
CA CYS A 36 4.35 13.94 -0.56
C CYS A 36 5.78 14.16 -1.06
N TYR A 37 6.75 13.59 -0.35
CA TYR A 37 8.18 13.70 -0.69
C TYR A 37 8.59 12.64 -1.70
N ASN A 38 8.05 11.43 -1.56
CA ASN A 38 8.33 10.32 -2.45
C ASN A 38 7.14 9.38 -2.52
N PHE A 39 6.97 8.70 -3.64
CA PHE A 39 5.99 7.65 -3.81
C PHE A 39 6.49 6.59 -4.79
N GLU A 40 6.10 5.34 -4.54
CA GLU A 40 6.53 4.20 -5.34
C GLU A 40 5.33 3.31 -5.66
N LEU A 41 5.30 2.78 -6.88
CA LEU A 41 4.24 1.86 -7.30
C LEU A 41 4.42 0.51 -6.60
N PHE A 42 3.36 0.03 -5.96
CA PHE A 42 3.36 -1.31 -5.38
C PHE A 42 3.10 -2.36 -6.46
N CYS A 43 4.13 -3.17 -6.75
CA CYS A 43 4.07 -4.19 -7.81
C CYS A 43 3.58 -5.57 -7.33
N GLY A 44 3.15 -5.71 -6.08
CA GLY A 44 2.82 -7.01 -5.49
C GLY A 44 4.01 -7.64 -4.76
N LYS A 45 3.88 -8.92 -4.38
CA LYS A 45 4.99 -9.69 -3.81
C LYS A 45 5.86 -10.22 -4.95
N ASN A 46 7.10 -9.74 -5.06
CA ASN A 46 8.09 -10.41 -5.90
C ASN A 46 8.53 -11.69 -5.18
N GLY A 47 8.59 -12.82 -5.88
CA GLY A 47 9.00 -14.11 -5.29
C GLY A 47 10.48 -14.21 -4.88
N LYS A 48 11.18 -13.07 -4.76
CA LYS A 48 12.52 -12.97 -4.21
C LYS A 48 12.37 -12.42 -2.81
N GLU A 49 12.73 -13.20 -1.79
CA GLU A 49 12.90 -12.71 -0.41
C GLU A 49 13.75 -11.44 -0.48
N SER A 50 13.13 -10.33 -0.08
CA SER A 50 13.83 -9.07 0.00
C SER A 50 14.59 -9.04 1.31
N GLN A 51 15.76 -8.39 1.35
CA GLN A 51 16.53 -8.17 2.57
C GLN A 51 15.69 -7.53 3.71
N TYR A 52 14.57 -6.88 3.36
CA TYR A 52 13.60 -6.30 4.30
C TYR A 52 12.67 -7.32 4.97
N ASP A 53 12.45 -8.48 4.35
CA ASP A 53 11.61 -9.55 4.92
C ASP A 53 12.30 -10.16 6.16
N ASP A 54 13.61 -10.37 6.10
CA ASP A 54 14.43 -10.84 7.23
C ASP A 54 14.43 -9.83 8.39
N LEU A 55 14.64 -8.54 8.10
CA LEU A 55 14.56 -7.46 9.09
C LEU A 55 13.19 -7.38 9.77
N THR A 56 12.12 -7.69 9.03
CA THR A 56 10.75 -7.71 9.57
C THR A 56 10.55 -8.89 10.51
N LEU A 57 11.06 -10.07 10.15
CA LEU A 57 11.03 -11.26 11.01
C LEU A 57 11.84 -11.05 12.29
N GLU A 58 13.05 -10.51 12.18
CA GLU A 58 13.91 -10.21 13.32
C GLU A 58 13.25 -9.21 14.28
N ALA A 59 12.67 -8.13 13.74
CA ALA A 59 11.91 -7.18 14.53
C ALA A 59 10.74 -7.87 15.24
N GLU A 60 9.97 -8.71 14.54
CA GLU A 60 8.83 -9.42 15.12
C GLU A 60 9.24 -10.42 16.22
N LEU A 61 10.34 -11.17 16.02
CA LEU A 61 10.92 -12.05 17.02
C LEU A 61 11.43 -11.26 18.23
N PHE A 62 12.07 -10.12 18.00
CA PHE A 62 12.49 -9.20 19.05
C PHE A 62 11.27 -8.72 19.86
N PHE A 63 10.22 -8.21 19.20
CA PHE A 63 8.98 -7.79 19.88
C PHE A 63 8.30 -8.92 20.66
N LYS A 64 8.31 -10.16 20.15
CA LYS A 64 7.75 -11.33 20.84
C LYS A 64 8.60 -11.80 22.02
N SER A 65 9.93 -11.65 21.94
CA SER A 65 10.84 -12.03 23.03
C SER A 65 10.76 -11.08 24.23
N LEU A 66 10.32 -9.84 24.01
CA LEU A 66 10.10 -8.87 25.08
C LEU A 66 8.91 -9.29 25.95
N LYS A 67 9.21 -9.78 27.14
CA LYS A 67 8.21 -10.12 28.16
C LYS A 67 7.66 -8.83 28.78
N PHE A 68 6.50 -8.38 28.31
CA PHE A 68 5.73 -7.30 28.94
C PHE A 68 4.81 -7.86 30.04
N LYS A 69 4.70 -7.15 31.16
CA LYS A 69 3.84 -7.55 32.30
C LYS A 69 2.40 -7.08 32.17
N ILE A 70 2.09 -6.27 31.15
CA ILE A 70 0.73 -5.79 30.90
C ILE A 70 -0.08 -6.81 30.12
N ASP A 71 -1.13 -7.27 30.78
CA ASP A 71 -2.21 -8.08 30.24
C ASP A 71 -3.40 -7.21 29.80
N GLU A 72 -4.22 -7.73 28.88
CA GLU A 72 -5.44 -7.06 28.40
C GLU A 72 -6.50 -6.83 29.51
N LYS A 73 -6.31 -7.44 30.69
CA LYS A 73 -7.15 -7.29 31.89
C LYS A 73 -6.68 -6.19 32.85
N GLY A 74 -5.60 -5.49 32.52
CA GLY A 74 -5.04 -4.41 33.36
C GLY A 74 -5.95 -3.18 33.44
N LYS A 75 -5.59 -2.24 34.32
CA LYS A 75 -6.26 -0.93 34.39
C LYS A 75 -5.96 -0.12 33.12
N ARG A 76 -6.99 0.48 32.53
CA ARG A 76 -6.84 1.40 31.39
C ARG A 76 -5.93 2.58 31.76
N GLY A 77 -5.01 2.91 30.86
CA GLY A 77 -3.97 3.93 31.07
C GLY A 77 -2.65 3.38 31.62
N SER A 78 -2.60 2.10 32.02
CA SER A 78 -1.34 1.45 32.39
C SER A 78 -0.42 1.28 31.18
N TYR A 79 0.88 1.42 31.39
CA TYR A 79 1.91 1.14 30.39
C TYR A 79 3.10 0.38 30.97
N ASP A 80 3.80 -0.36 30.12
CA ASP A 80 5.04 -1.08 30.40
C ASP A 80 6.00 -0.83 29.25
N TYR A 81 7.29 -0.73 29.53
CA TYR A 81 8.28 -0.31 28.53
C TYR A 81 9.60 -1.06 28.68
N ARG A 82 10.31 -1.19 27.56
CA ARG A 82 11.65 -1.77 27.52
C ARG A 82 12.52 -0.87 26.66
N PHE A 83 13.68 -0.50 27.19
CA PHE A 83 14.67 0.25 26.45
C PHE A 83 15.87 -0.66 26.17
N ASN A 84 16.25 -0.73 24.90
CA ASN A 84 17.47 -1.41 24.47
C ASN A 84 18.58 -0.36 24.34
N VAL A 85 19.59 -0.45 25.21
CA VAL A 85 20.72 0.48 25.23
C VAL A 85 21.60 0.33 23.98
N THR A 86 21.79 -0.90 23.48
CA THR A 86 22.67 -1.17 22.33
C THR A 86 22.13 -0.56 21.04
N ASN A 87 20.82 -0.66 20.83
CA ASN A 87 20.17 -0.18 19.62
C ASN A 87 19.53 1.21 19.80
N GLU A 88 19.52 1.73 21.03
CA GLU A 88 18.85 2.97 21.42
C GLU A 88 17.36 3.00 21.06
N ILE A 89 16.68 1.85 21.21
CA ILE A 89 15.26 1.70 20.88
C ILE A 89 14.45 1.56 22.17
N LEU A 90 13.46 2.42 22.33
CA LEU A 90 12.41 2.35 23.34
C LEU A 90 11.16 1.69 22.76
N ILE A 91 10.67 0.65 23.42
CA ILE A 91 9.38 0.03 23.11
C ILE A 91 8.44 0.23 24.29
N VAL A 92 7.26 0.76 24.02
CA VAL A 92 6.20 1.03 25.00
C VAL A 92 4.95 0.25 24.62
N LYS A 93 4.38 -0.44 25.59
CA LYS A 93 3.09 -1.11 25.50
C LYS A 93 2.11 -0.40 26.42
N TRP A 94 1.06 0.20 25.86
CA TRP A 94 0.05 0.98 26.59
C TRP A 94 -1.33 0.35 26.44
N LEU A 95 -2.08 0.28 27.55
CA LEU A 95 -3.40 -0.33 27.57
C LEU A 95 -4.51 0.72 27.52
N ASP A 96 -5.20 0.79 26.39
CA ASP A 96 -6.45 1.56 26.24
C ASP A 96 -7.67 0.62 26.33
N ASN A 97 -8.61 0.70 25.38
CA ASN A 97 -9.63 -0.33 25.17
C ASN A 97 -9.02 -1.64 24.64
N LYS A 98 -7.90 -1.52 23.92
CA LYS A 98 -7.04 -2.61 23.48
C LYS A 98 -5.60 -2.21 23.76
N CYS A 99 -4.73 -3.20 23.84
CA CYS A 99 -3.32 -2.94 24.03
C CYS A 99 -2.67 -2.46 22.73
N VAL A 100 -1.86 -1.40 22.83
CA VAL A 100 -1.12 -0.78 21.73
C VAL A 100 0.37 -0.86 22.04
N SER A 101 1.16 -1.30 21.07
CA SER A 101 2.63 -1.32 21.15
C SER A 101 3.21 -0.30 20.18
N ILE A 102 4.15 0.53 20.65
CA ILE A 102 4.89 1.51 19.84
C ILE A 102 6.37 1.36 20.14
N GLY A 103 7.20 1.46 19.08
CA GLY A 103 8.66 1.59 19.19
C GLY A 103 9.12 2.96 18.70
N THR A 104 10.13 3.52 19.34
CA THR A 104 10.79 4.77 18.95
C THR A 104 12.29 4.69 19.26
N ASN A 105 13.09 5.44 18.52
CA ASN A 105 14.51 5.65 18.78
C ASN A 105 14.86 7.12 19.11
N PHE A 106 13.86 8.01 19.18
CA PHE A 106 14.07 9.44 19.38
C PHE A 106 13.17 10.07 20.44
N ASP A 107 12.11 9.37 20.85
CA ASP A 107 11.05 9.91 21.70
C ASP A 107 11.05 9.25 23.08
N ALA A 108 10.35 9.85 24.04
CA ALA A 108 10.35 9.46 25.44
C ALA A 108 8.93 9.16 25.97
N ILE A 109 8.88 8.56 27.16
CA ILE A 109 7.62 8.26 27.87
C ILE A 109 7.09 9.51 28.56
N GLU A 110 7.98 10.29 29.16
CA GLU A 110 7.66 11.51 29.88
C GLU A 110 7.80 12.74 28.96
N PRO A 111 6.99 13.79 29.15
CA PRO A 111 5.97 13.93 30.19
C PRO A 111 4.68 13.18 29.86
N THR A 112 4.18 12.42 30.84
CA THR A 112 2.88 11.76 30.74
C THR A 112 1.75 12.80 30.75
N SER A 113 0.78 12.65 29.85
CA SER A 113 -0.35 13.57 29.68
C SER A 113 -1.68 12.91 29.95
N ASN A 114 -2.64 13.63 30.53
CA ASN A 114 -4.00 13.15 30.67
C ASN A 114 -4.81 13.50 29.42
N VAL A 115 -5.29 12.47 28.72
CA VAL A 115 -6.08 12.62 27.51
C VAL A 115 -7.51 12.18 27.77
N LEU A 116 -8.49 12.99 27.33
CA LEU A 116 -9.90 12.65 27.41
C LEU A 116 -10.22 11.54 26.41
N HIS A 117 -10.62 10.39 26.93
CA HIS A 117 -11.03 9.25 26.13
C HIS A 117 -12.45 8.82 26.45
N TRP A 118 -13.17 8.33 25.44
CA TRP A 118 -14.50 7.77 25.64
C TRP A 118 -14.40 6.46 26.42
N LYS A 119 -15.15 6.35 27.52
CA LYS A 119 -15.33 5.12 28.28
C LYS A 119 -16.69 4.52 27.96
N ARG A 120 -16.69 3.38 27.28
CA ARG A 120 -17.93 2.76 26.77
C ARG A 120 -18.90 2.37 27.89
N HIS A 121 -18.40 1.87 29.03
CA HIS A 121 -19.22 1.45 30.17
C HIS A 121 -19.88 2.63 30.88
N GLU A 122 -19.14 3.72 31.08
CA GLU A 122 -19.62 4.91 31.79
C GLU A 122 -20.40 5.85 30.85
N LYS A 123 -20.34 5.65 29.53
CA LYS A 123 -20.91 6.54 28.49
C LYS A 123 -20.49 8.01 28.66
N THR A 124 -19.31 8.23 29.20
CA THR A 124 -18.73 9.55 29.45
C THR A 124 -17.28 9.58 28.96
N ARG A 125 -16.75 10.79 28.79
CA ARG A 125 -15.31 10.99 28.58
C ARG A 125 -14.63 11.04 29.94
N GLY A 126 -13.60 10.21 30.11
CA GLY A 126 -12.77 10.20 31.30
C GLY A 126 -11.31 10.47 30.95
N ASN A 127 -10.55 10.96 31.93
CA ASN A 127 -9.13 11.13 31.80
C ASN A 127 -8.42 9.76 31.81
N VAL A 128 -7.54 9.56 30.84
CA VAL A 128 -6.65 8.40 30.77
C VAL A 128 -5.23 8.92 30.66
N SER A 129 -4.35 8.40 31.52
CA SER A 129 -2.93 8.69 31.49
C SER A 129 -2.31 8.10 30.22
N GLN A 130 -1.65 8.94 29.43
CA GLN A 130 -1.08 8.59 28.13
C GLN A 130 0.39 9.06 28.07
N PRO A 131 1.33 8.15 27.76
CA PRO A 131 2.74 8.50 27.54
C PRO A 131 2.94 9.49 26.38
N HIS A 132 3.98 10.32 26.46
CA HIS A 132 4.27 11.38 25.48
C HIS A 132 4.40 10.85 24.04
N ILE A 133 5.08 9.72 23.87
CA ILE A 133 5.26 9.02 22.59
C ILE A 133 3.96 8.76 21.80
N LEU A 134 2.84 8.49 22.48
CA LEU A 134 1.55 8.30 21.81
C LEU A 134 1.04 9.61 21.21
N THR A 135 1.30 10.73 21.88
CA THR A 135 0.92 12.07 21.41
C THR A 135 1.70 12.43 20.15
N THR A 136 3.02 12.21 20.15
CA THR A 136 3.89 12.43 18.98
C THR A 136 3.47 11.57 17.81
N TYR A 137 3.22 10.27 18.05
CA TYR A 137 2.73 9.36 17.02
C TYR A 137 1.41 9.86 16.40
N ASN A 138 0.42 10.20 17.23
CA ASN A 138 -0.88 10.68 16.76
C ASN A 138 -0.76 11.99 15.96
N TYR A 139 0.17 12.87 16.33
CA TYR A 139 0.47 14.08 15.58
C TYR A 139 1.04 13.77 14.18
N CYS A 140 1.93 12.78 14.07
CA CYS A 140 2.66 12.47 12.83
C CYS A 140 1.93 11.53 11.85
N MET A 141 1.14 10.58 12.34
CA MET A 141 0.60 9.46 11.55
C MET A 141 -0.38 9.83 10.44
N GLY A 142 -0.93 11.05 10.48
CA GLY A 142 -1.96 11.50 9.54
C GLY A 142 -1.46 11.96 8.17
N GLY A 143 -0.14 12.12 7.97
CA GLY A 143 0.41 12.77 6.76
C GLY A 143 -0.04 12.14 5.44
N VAL A 144 0.08 10.82 5.30
CA VAL A 144 -0.33 10.10 4.08
C VAL A 144 -1.84 10.17 3.86
N ASN A 145 -2.63 10.06 4.92
CA ASN A 145 -4.09 10.17 4.84
C ASN A 145 -4.53 11.58 4.44
N LYS A 146 -3.83 12.61 4.92
CA LYS A 146 -4.07 14.01 4.54
C LYS A 146 -3.72 14.23 3.07
N HIS A 147 -2.61 13.67 2.60
CA HIS A 147 -2.26 13.69 1.18
C HIS A 147 -3.34 13.02 0.31
N ASP A 148 -3.77 11.81 0.66
CA ASP A 148 -4.84 11.06 -0.04
C ASP A 148 -6.14 11.88 -0.09
N TRP A 149 -6.50 12.57 1.00
CA TRP A 149 -7.64 13.47 1.03
C TRP A 149 -7.47 14.70 0.14
N LEU A 150 -6.31 15.37 0.17
CA LEU A 150 -6.01 16.53 -0.68
C LEU A 150 -6.06 16.15 -2.16
N VAL A 151 -5.45 15.02 -2.52
CA VAL A 151 -5.53 14.45 -3.86
C VAL A 151 -6.99 14.21 -4.22
N SER A 152 -7.76 13.50 -3.39
CA SER A 152 -9.18 13.26 -3.68
C SER A 152 -10.01 14.54 -3.84
N LYS A 153 -9.66 15.64 -3.18
CA LYS A 153 -10.42 16.90 -3.22
C LYS A 153 -10.02 17.78 -4.41
N TYR A 154 -8.74 17.81 -4.75
CA TYR A 154 -8.16 18.73 -5.73
C TYR A 154 -7.63 18.04 -6.99
N THR A 155 -7.80 16.72 -7.15
CA THR A 155 -7.42 16.07 -8.40
C THR A 155 -8.27 16.60 -9.54
N VAL A 156 -7.58 17.07 -10.56
CA VAL A 156 -8.16 17.13 -11.90
C VAL A 156 -8.48 15.69 -12.30
N SER A 157 -9.76 15.43 -12.58
CA SER A 157 -10.19 14.14 -13.10
C SER A 157 -9.45 13.90 -14.41
N ILE A 158 -8.42 13.05 -14.37
CA ILE A 158 -7.79 12.55 -15.59
C ILE A 158 -8.73 11.47 -16.14
N GLN A 159 -9.87 11.91 -16.71
CA GLN A 159 -10.64 11.12 -17.67
C GLN A 159 -9.76 10.92 -18.91
N GLY A 160 -8.77 10.05 -18.82
CA GLY A 160 -7.76 9.98 -19.87
C GLY A 160 -6.42 9.40 -19.49
N MET A 161 -6.26 8.70 -18.36
CA MET A 161 -5.10 7.81 -18.24
C MET A 161 -5.16 6.68 -19.28
N THR A 162 -6.30 6.50 -19.95
CA THR A 162 -6.38 5.76 -21.20
C THR A 162 -5.55 6.41 -22.31
N SER A 163 -5.49 7.73 -22.49
CA SER A 163 -4.84 8.34 -23.66
C SER A 163 -3.31 8.36 -23.57
N SER A 164 -2.74 8.61 -22.39
CA SER A 164 -1.27 8.62 -22.24
C SER A 164 -0.70 7.20 -22.15
N ILE A 165 -1.41 6.29 -21.46
CA ILE A 165 -1.06 4.87 -21.46
C ILE A 165 -1.37 4.24 -22.82
N SER A 166 -2.47 4.59 -23.51
CA SER A 166 -2.72 4.12 -24.87
C SER A 166 -1.72 4.70 -25.86
N LYS A 167 -1.27 5.94 -25.71
CA LYS A 167 -0.15 6.48 -26.50
C LYS A 167 1.11 5.64 -26.30
N LEU A 168 1.41 5.23 -25.06
CA LEU A 168 2.58 4.42 -24.73
C LEU A 168 2.43 2.94 -25.19
N ILE A 169 1.24 2.36 -25.04
CA ILE A 169 0.91 1.01 -25.56
C ILE A 169 0.93 1.03 -27.09
N ASN A 170 0.37 2.06 -27.73
CA ASN A 170 0.41 2.23 -29.17
C ASN A 170 1.84 2.46 -29.65
N SER A 171 2.67 3.21 -28.94
CA SER A 171 4.09 3.35 -29.31
C SER A 171 4.80 2.01 -29.24
N MET A 172 4.52 1.15 -28.26
CA MET A 172 5.07 -0.21 -28.21
C MET A 172 4.48 -1.15 -29.28
N ARG A 173 3.21 -0.98 -29.63
CA ARG A 173 2.51 -1.78 -30.66
C ARG A 173 3.07 -1.53 -32.06
N TYR A 174 3.43 -0.28 -32.37
CA TYR A 174 3.86 0.17 -33.70
C TYR A 174 5.38 0.39 -33.84
N ASP A 175 6.20 -0.04 -32.89
CA ASP A 175 7.65 0.20 -32.92
C ASP A 175 8.47 -0.77 -33.79
N SER A 176 7.80 -1.64 -34.56
CA SER A 176 8.39 -2.61 -35.51
C SER A 176 9.49 -3.51 -34.91
N LYS A 177 9.59 -3.63 -33.58
CA LYS A 177 10.70 -4.34 -32.90
C LYS A 177 10.17 -5.34 -31.90
N GLY A 178 10.70 -6.56 -31.88
CA GLY A 178 10.45 -7.54 -30.81
C GLY A 178 9.02 -8.09 -30.74
N HIS A 179 8.23 -7.97 -31.82
CA HIS A 179 6.93 -8.63 -31.92
C HIS A 179 7.12 -10.03 -32.49
N ALA A 180 6.89 -11.06 -31.68
CA ALA A 180 7.00 -12.46 -32.08
C ALA A 180 5.72 -13.23 -31.71
N ILE A 181 5.34 -14.17 -32.57
CA ILE A 181 4.23 -15.09 -32.32
C ILE A 181 4.69 -16.19 -31.37
N ALA A 182 3.98 -16.37 -30.26
CA ALA A 182 4.10 -17.52 -29.38
C ALA A 182 2.75 -18.23 -29.21
N LYS A 183 2.78 -19.47 -28.70
CA LYS A 183 1.58 -20.25 -28.40
C LYS A 183 1.20 -20.12 -26.92
N GLN A 184 -0.10 -20.03 -26.66
CA GLN A 184 -0.71 -20.11 -25.33
C GLN A 184 -1.43 -21.45 -25.17
N GLU A 185 -1.73 -21.84 -23.94
CA GLU A 185 -2.37 -23.12 -23.62
C GLU A 185 -3.86 -23.16 -24.03
N LYS A 186 -4.53 -22.02 -24.01
CA LYS A 186 -5.97 -21.89 -24.29
C LYS A 186 -6.21 -21.00 -25.49
N GLN A 187 -7.21 -21.37 -26.31
CA GLN A 187 -7.66 -20.54 -27.41
C GLN A 187 -8.25 -19.23 -26.87
N GLY A 188 -7.85 -18.10 -27.48
CA GLY A 188 -8.41 -16.79 -27.19
C GLY A 188 -9.02 -16.16 -28.44
N GLN A 189 -9.89 -15.17 -28.27
CA GLN A 189 -10.46 -14.41 -29.39
C GLN A 189 -9.38 -13.50 -30.01
N CYS A 190 -9.28 -13.51 -31.34
CA CYS A 190 -8.41 -12.59 -32.06
C CYS A 190 -8.83 -11.13 -31.80
N GLN A 191 -7.84 -10.26 -31.56
CA GLN A 191 -8.05 -8.86 -31.19
C GLN A 191 -7.99 -7.88 -32.38
N HIS A 192 -7.92 -8.38 -33.61
CA HIS A 192 -8.04 -7.56 -34.81
C HIS A 192 -9.52 -7.24 -35.08
N THR A 193 -9.83 -5.99 -35.43
CA THR A 193 -11.20 -5.42 -35.47
C THR A 193 -12.20 -6.26 -36.27
N ASP A 194 -11.72 -6.91 -37.33
CA ASP A 194 -12.55 -7.67 -38.27
C ASP A 194 -12.29 -9.18 -38.25
N CYS A 195 -11.68 -9.71 -37.18
CA CYS A 195 -11.31 -11.11 -37.10
C CYS A 195 -12.10 -11.86 -36.01
N GLN A 196 -12.84 -12.90 -36.43
CA GLN A 196 -13.60 -13.77 -35.51
C GLN A 196 -12.85 -15.04 -35.11
N SER A 197 -11.63 -15.23 -35.58
CA SER A 197 -10.85 -16.44 -35.29
C SER A 197 -10.50 -16.59 -33.81
N LYS A 198 -10.32 -17.85 -33.37
CA LYS A 198 -9.91 -18.19 -32.00
C LYS A 198 -8.55 -18.90 -31.97
N PRO A 199 -7.44 -18.20 -32.26
CA PRO A 199 -6.13 -18.81 -32.37
C PRO A 199 -5.52 -19.15 -31.00
N LEU A 200 -4.59 -20.09 -31.00
CA LEU A 200 -3.66 -20.34 -29.87
C LEU A 200 -2.44 -19.40 -29.90
N ASN A 201 -2.38 -18.49 -30.85
CA ASN A 201 -1.24 -17.61 -31.09
C ASN A 201 -1.43 -16.27 -30.39
N TYR A 202 -0.36 -15.73 -29.81
CA TYR A 202 -0.35 -14.40 -29.22
C TYR A 202 1.00 -13.70 -29.46
N CYS A 203 1.00 -12.37 -29.43
CA CYS A 203 2.23 -11.58 -29.46
C CYS A 203 2.87 -11.55 -28.07
N GLN A 204 4.13 -11.99 -27.93
CA GLN A 204 4.83 -12.00 -26.64
C GLN A 204 5.01 -10.60 -26.03
N LYS A 205 5.23 -9.60 -26.89
CA LYS A 205 5.50 -8.22 -26.47
C LYS A 205 4.23 -7.45 -26.12
N CYS A 206 3.21 -7.52 -26.97
CA CYS A 206 1.93 -6.85 -26.72
C CYS A 206 1.04 -7.63 -25.76
N ASN A 207 1.29 -8.93 -25.57
CA ASN A 207 0.45 -9.87 -24.86
C ASN A 207 -1.00 -9.90 -25.38
N VAL A 208 -1.14 -10.00 -26.71
CA VAL A 208 -2.42 -9.93 -27.42
C VAL A 208 -2.60 -11.16 -28.31
N THR A 209 -3.75 -11.83 -28.21
CA THR A 209 -4.11 -12.97 -29.05
C THR A 209 -4.41 -12.53 -30.49
N LEU A 210 -3.67 -13.06 -31.46
CA LEU A 210 -3.77 -12.71 -32.87
C LEU A 210 -3.63 -13.96 -33.74
N CYS A 211 -4.40 -14.06 -34.83
CA CYS A 211 -4.13 -15.10 -35.83
C CYS A 211 -2.90 -14.71 -36.65
N VAL A 212 -2.37 -15.66 -37.42
CA VAL A 212 -1.18 -15.44 -38.25
C VAL A 212 -1.45 -14.30 -39.24
N ASP A 213 -2.62 -14.29 -39.87
CA ASP A 213 -3.00 -13.29 -40.88
C ASP A 213 -3.16 -11.89 -40.29
N SER A 214 -3.68 -11.81 -39.05
CA SER A 214 -3.88 -10.53 -38.35
C SER A 214 -2.65 -10.03 -37.61
N PHE A 215 -1.55 -10.81 -37.56
CA PHE A 215 -0.37 -10.43 -36.80
C PHE A 215 0.32 -9.20 -37.37
N SER A 216 0.60 -9.17 -38.67
CA SER A 216 1.23 -8.01 -39.32
C SER A 216 0.31 -6.78 -39.33
N PRO A 217 -0.96 -6.88 -39.80
CA PRO A 217 -1.90 -5.75 -39.82
C PRO A 217 -2.12 -5.11 -38.44
N TYR A 218 -2.07 -5.89 -37.36
CA TYR A 218 -2.23 -5.36 -36.01
C TYR A 218 -1.03 -4.51 -35.57
N HIS A 219 0.20 -4.82 -35.97
CA HIS A 219 1.41 -4.09 -35.54
C HIS A 219 1.90 -3.06 -36.56
N SER A 220 1.31 -3.02 -37.76
CA SER A 220 1.48 -1.93 -38.72
C SER A 220 0.52 -0.79 -38.40
N LYS A 221 0.99 0.45 -38.55
CA LYS A 221 0.20 1.66 -38.35
C LYS A 221 -0.64 1.98 -39.59
#